data_AF-A0A7S0EKI4-F1
#
_entry.id   AF-A0A7S0EKI4-F1
#
_cell.length_a   1.000
_cell.length_b   1.000
_cell.length_c   1.000
_cell.angle_alpha   90.00
_cell.angle_beta   90.00
_cell.angle_gamma   90.00
#
_symmetry.space_group_name_H-M   'P 1'
#
loop_
_entity.id
_entity.type
_entity.pdbx_description
1 polymer ?
#
loop_
_entity_poly.entity_id
_entity_poly.type
_entity_poly.pdbx_seq_one_letter_code
_entity_poly.pdbx_strand_id
1 'polypeptide(L)'
;MHLSLAFSYESAFAALVGGLGIGIFATIYAHTNRSAMPSATPHAHVQPAMLVTSAIASALLASQFFETEFLEAASLSRLAASGGLVGLGAKLGMGCTCGNGIQGLASLSPASLAFTLVFMAAGAAAAALGDQSTSLRPTPTAFSP
;
A
#
# COMPACT_ATOMS: atom_id res chain seq x y z
N MET A 1 0.64 -26.70 -4.92
CA MET A 1 0.00 -25.86 -3.89
C MET A 1 0.45 -26.33 -2.51
N HIS A 2 1.72 -26.10 -2.19
CA HIS A 2 2.23 -26.25 -0.82
C HIS A 2 2.39 -24.81 -0.33
N LEU A 3 1.31 -24.23 0.22
CA LEU A 3 1.40 -22.95 0.91
C LEU A 3 2.24 -23.18 2.16
N SER A 4 3.48 -22.70 2.15
CA SER A 4 4.42 -22.80 3.26
C SER A 4 3.80 -22.18 4.52
N LEU A 5 3.44 -22.99 5.51
CA LEU A 5 2.90 -22.54 6.80
C LEU A 5 3.82 -21.51 7.50
N ALA A 6 5.12 -21.53 7.19
CA ALA A 6 6.10 -20.54 7.65
C ALA A 6 5.91 -19.14 7.03
N PHE A 7 5.52 -19.04 5.75
CA PHE A 7 5.18 -17.76 5.10
C PHE A 7 3.93 -17.15 5.75
N SER A 8 3.05 -17.98 6.30
CA SER A 8 1.79 -17.54 6.90
C SER A 8 1.93 -16.99 8.32
N TYR A 9 2.88 -17.46 9.14
CA TYR A 9 3.02 -17.01 10.54
C TYR A 9 3.73 -15.65 10.65
N GLU A 10 4.89 -15.48 10.01
CA GLU A 10 5.66 -14.22 10.09
C GLU A 10 4.89 -13.05 9.45
N SER A 11 4.26 -13.30 8.29
CA SER A 11 3.45 -12.28 7.61
C SER A 11 2.14 -11.98 8.34
N ALA A 12 1.49 -13.00 8.95
CA ALA A 12 0.30 -12.77 9.77
C ALA A 12 0.64 -12.02 11.06
N PHE A 13 1.77 -12.32 11.70
CA PHE A 13 2.23 -11.59 12.87
C PHE A 13 2.52 -10.13 12.51
N ALA A 14 3.24 -9.87 11.42
CA ALA A 14 3.49 -8.51 10.94
C ALA A 14 2.19 -7.76 10.61
N ALA A 15 1.24 -8.42 9.95
CA ALA A 15 -0.08 -7.85 9.65
C ALA A 15 -0.90 -7.57 10.92
N LEU A 16 -0.82 -8.46 11.92
CA LEU A 16 -1.51 -8.31 13.20
C LEU A 16 -0.92 -7.16 14.02
N VAL A 17 0.41 -7.08 14.13
CA VAL A 17 1.10 -5.99 14.84
C VAL A 17 0.81 -4.65 14.17
N GLY A 18 0.85 -4.59 12.84
CA GLY A 18 0.49 -3.39 12.08
C GLY A 18 -0.98 -2.99 12.31
N GLY A 19 -1.91 -3.93 12.18
CA GLY A 19 -3.34 -3.68 12.41
C GLY A 19 -3.66 -3.26 13.84
N LEU A 20 -3.05 -3.91 14.83
CA LEU A 20 -3.19 -3.55 16.25
C LEU A 20 -2.63 -2.15 16.52
N GLY A 21 -1.48 -1.81 15.96
CA GLY A 21 -0.88 -0.48 16.09
C GLY A 21 -1.79 0.64 15.56
N ILE A 22 -2.35 0.45 14.36
CA ILE A 22 -3.31 1.39 13.76
C ILE A 22 -4.57 1.50 14.62
N GLY A 23 -5.10 0.38 15.13
CA GLY A 23 -6.27 0.35 16.01
C GLY A 23 -6.06 1.06 17.35
N ILE A 24 -4.92 0.84 18.00
CA ILE A 24 -4.56 1.51 19.25
C ILE A 24 -4.44 3.03 19.03
N PHE A 25 -3.76 3.45 17.96
CA PHE A 25 -3.64 4.87 17.65
C PHE A 25 -5.02 5.51 17.40
N ALA A 26 -5.89 4.84 16.65
CA ALA A 26 -7.24 5.32 16.37
C ALA A 26 -8.09 5.48 17.63
N THR A 27 -8.02 4.51 18.56
CA THR A 27 -8.78 4.57 19.82
C THR A 27 -8.26 5.67 20.75
N ILE A 28 -6.94 5.84 20.89
CA ILE A 28 -6.34 6.93 21.68
C ILE A 28 -6.74 8.30 21.11
N TYR A 29 -6.66 8.46 19.78
CA TYR A 29 -7.04 9.71 19.13
C TYR A 29 -8.53 10.03 19.35
N ALA A 30 -9.40 9.06 19.12
CA ALA A 30 -10.85 9.22 19.31
C ALA A 30 -11.18 9.58 20.77
N HIS A 31 -10.50 8.95 21.73
CA HIS A 31 -10.70 9.20 23.15
C HIS A 31 -10.16 10.58 23.58
N THR A 32 -9.03 11.02 23.03
CA THR A 32 -8.38 12.30 23.39
C THR A 32 -9.09 13.49 22.74
N ASN A 33 -9.44 13.37 21.46
CA ASN A 33 -10.02 14.48 20.69
C ASN A 33 -11.55 14.48 20.67
N ARG A 34 -12.20 13.48 21.29
CA ARG A 34 -13.67 13.29 21.29
C ARG A 34 -14.30 13.37 19.89
N SER A 35 -13.51 13.11 18.85
CA SER A 35 -13.85 13.34 17.44
C SER A 35 -13.28 12.20 16.61
N ALA A 36 -14.01 11.79 15.57
CA ALA A 36 -13.45 10.91 14.56
C ALA A 36 -12.27 11.61 13.86
N MET A 37 -11.28 10.84 13.38
CA MET A 37 -10.17 11.44 12.65
C MET A 37 -10.73 12.28 11.48
N PRO A 38 -10.20 13.50 11.27
CA PRO A 38 -10.55 14.31 10.12
C PRO A 38 -10.43 13.48 8.84
N SER A 39 -11.43 13.62 7.97
CA SER A 39 -11.54 12.97 6.66
C SER A 39 -10.21 12.78 5.93
N ALA A 40 -10.16 11.76 5.05
CA ALA A 40 -9.04 11.36 4.18
C ALA A 40 -8.45 12.48 3.28
N THR A 41 -8.96 13.71 3.36
CA THR A 41 -8.40 14.92 2.76
C THR A 41 -7.27 15.47 3.65
N PRO A 42 -5.99 15.24 3.31
CA PRO A 42 -4.92 15.80 4.09
C PRO A 42 -4.87 17.32 3.83
N HIS A 43 -4.80 18.11 4.90
CA HIS A 43 -4.66 19.57 4.80
C HIS A 43 -3.43 19.94 3.97
N ALA A 44 -3.43 21.15 3.38
CA ALA A 44 -2.38 21.63 2.47
C ALA A 44 -0.95 21.51 3.01
N HIS A 45 -0.76 21.57 4.33
CA HIS A 45 0.55 21.40 4.99
C HIS A 45 0.91 19.94 5.31
N VAL A 46 -0.07 19.05 5.41
CA VAL A 46 0.12 17.65 5.81
C VAL A 46 0.46 16.78 4.59
N GLN A 47 -0.07 17.12 3.41
CA GLN A 47 0.28 16.47 2.13
C GLN A 47 1.80 16.43 1.84
N PRO A 48 2.53 17.56 1.84
CA PRO A 48 3.96 17.53 1.56
C PRO A 48 4.73 16.81 2.67
N ALA A 49 4.30 16.92 3.93
CA ALA A 49 4.93 16.19 5.03
C ALA A 49 4.82 14.67 4.85
N MET A 50 3.67 14.15 4.42
CA MET A 50 3.48 12.72 4.14
C MET A 50 4.32 12.25 2.96
N LEU A 51 4.40 13.04 1.88
CA LEU A 51 5.26 12.72 0.72
C LEU A 51 6.73 12.71 1.10
N VAL A 52 7.19 13.71 1.85
CA VAL A 52 8.59 13.80 2.28
C VAL A 52 8.94 12.69 3.27
N THR A 53 8.11 12.46 4.28
CA THR A 53 8.37 11.40 5.27
C THR A 53 8.32 10.00 4.65
N SER A 54 7.38 9.73 3.74
CA SER A 54 7.35 8.45 3.02
C SER A 54 8.52 8.27 2.06
N ALA A 55 8.96 9.32 1.37
CA ALA A 55 10.14 9.28 0.50
C ALA A 55 11.43 9.04 1.30
N ILE A 56 11.59 9.75 2.41
CA ILE A 56 12.73 9.58 3.34
C ILE A 56 12.70 8.16 3.93
N ALA A 57 11.56 7.72 4.47
CA ALA A 57 11.43 6.38 5.01
C ALA A 57 11.74 5.31 3.96
N SER A 58 11.24 5.46 2.74
CA SER A 58 11.54 4.55 1.63
C SER A 58 13.02 4.53 1.30
N ALA A 59 13.69 5.70 1.27
CA ALA A 59 15.12 5.78 0.99
C ALA A 59 15.99 5.14 2.09
N LEU A 60 15.62 5.31 3.37
CA LEU A 60 16.36 4.73 4.49
C LEU A 60 16.11 3.22 4.67
N LEU A 61 14.90 2.75 4.38
CA LEU A 61 14.50 1.36 4.61
C LEU A 61 14.57 0.50 3.34
N ALA A 62 14.89 1.09 2.17
CA ALA A 62 14.94 0.40 0.87
C ALA A 62 15.73 -0.91 0.94
N SER A 63 16.94 -0.86 1.50
CA SER A 63 17.87 -1.99 1.55
C SER A 63 17.47 -3.11 2.50
N GLN A 64 16.55 -2.84 3.44
CA GLN A 64 16.13 -3.82 4.46
C GLN A 64 14.83 -4.54 4.11
N PHE A 65 13.97 -3.91 3.28
CA PHE A 65 12.60 -4.39 3.04
C PHE A 65 12.26 -4.66 1.58
N PHE A 66 13.05 -4.18 0.62
CA PHE A 66 12.76 -4.33 -0.81
C PHE A 66 13.82 -5.17 -1.51
N GLU A 67 13.38 -6.19 -2.24
CA GLU A 67 14.24 -6.93 -3.15
C GLU A 67 14.60 -6.03 -4.35
N THR A 68 15.90 -5.86 -4.58
CA THR A 68 16.44 -5.00 -5.65
C THR A 68 16.09 -5.49 -7.06
N GLU A 69 15.73 -6.77 -7.21
CA GLU A 69 15.45 -7.43 -8.48
C GLU A 69 14.23 -6.83 -9.22
N PHE A 70 13.27 -6.26 -8.48
CA PHE A 70 12.08 -5.64 -9.06
C PHE A 70 12.38 -4.33 -9.81
N LEU A 71 13.44 -3.60 -9.43
CA LEU A 71 13.78 -2.31 -10.05
C LEU A 71 14.48 -2.45 -11.40
N GLU A 72 15.16 -3.56 -11.66
CA GLU A 72 15.77 -3.84 -12.97
C GLU A 72 14.74 -4.25 -14.02
N ALA A 73 13.63 -4.88 -13.60
CA ALA A 73 12.55 -5.30 -14.50
C ALA A 73 11.54 -4.18 -14.82
N ALA A 74 11.46 -3.14 -13.99
CA ALA A 74 10.43 -2.12 -14.11
C ALA A 74 10.97 -0.84 -14.79
N SER A 75 10.46 -0.53 -15.98
CA SER A 75 10.85 0.70 -16.68
C SER A 75 10.44 1.96 -15.90
N LEU A 76 11.33 2.95 -15.84
CA LEU A 76 11.08 4.22 -15.17
C LEU A 76 9.79 4.89 -15.69
N SER A 77 9.51 4.74 -16.99
CA SER A 77 8.28 5.22 -17.63
C SER A 77 7.01 4.58 -17.08
N ARG A 78 7.04 3.27 -16.79
CA ARG A 78 5.90 2.54 -16.24
C ARG A 78 5.67 2.91 -14.78
N LEU A 79 6.74 3.08 -14.01
CA LEU A 79 6.67 3.59 -12.63
C LEU A 79 6.08 5.01 -12.59
N ALA A 80 6.61 5.94 -13.38
CA ALA A 80 6.12 7.31 -13.43
C ALA A 80 4.64 7.38 -13.88
N ALA A 81 4.27 6.61 -14.91
CA ALA A 81 2.88 6.54 -15.37
C ALA A 81 1.94 5.98 -14.28
N SER A 82 2.33 4.89 -13.62
CA SER A 82 1.53 4.30 -12.55
C SER A 82 1.37 5.25 -11.35
N GLY A 83 2.43 5.94 -10.92
CA GLY A 83 2.38 6.93 -9.85
C GLY A 83 1.47 8.11 -10.19
N GLY A 84 1.55 8.62 -11.43
CA GLY A 84 0.67 9.66 -11.93
C GLY A 84 -0.80 9.24 -11.95
N LEU A 85 -1.09 8.04 -12.44
CA LEU A 85 -2.45 7.48 -12.49
C LEU A 85 -3.05 7.30 -11.08
N VAL A 86 -2.28 6.75 -10.14
CA VAL A 86 -2.70 6.58 -8.75
C VAL A 86 -2.92 7.95 -8.08
N GLY A 87 -2.03 8.91 -8.31
CA GLY A 87 -2.16 10.27 -7.80
C GLY A 87 -3.40 10.99 -8.33
N LEU A 88 -3.69 10.87 -9.63
CA LEU A 88 -4.89 11.42 -10.24
C LEU A 88 -6.15 10.76 -9.66
N GLY A 89 -6.16 9.43 -9.50
CA GLY A 89 -7.25 8.69 -8.89
C GLY A 89 -7.52 9.11 -7.44
N ALA A 90 -6.47 9.28 -6.63
CA ALA A 90 -6.58 9.79 -5.26
C ALA A 90 -7.17 11.21 -5.21
N LYS A 91 -6.79 12.07 -6.17
CA LYS A 91 -7.36 13.43 -6.27
C LYS A 91 -8.85 13.41 -6.62
N LEU A 92 -9.25 12.57 -7.58
CA LEU A 92 -10.66 12.38 -7.96
C LEU A 92 -11.49 11.80 -6.82
N GLY A 93 -10.91 10.90 -6.02
CA GLY A 93 -11.53 10.34 -4.81
C GLY A 93 -11.51 11.22 -3.57
N MET A 94 -11.03 12.47 -3.71
CA MET A 94 -10.91 13.45 -2.62
C MET A 94 -10.19 12.87 -1.38
N GLY A 95 -9.18 12.00 -1.57
CA GLY A 95 -8.46 11.40 -0.45
C GLY A 95 -7.46 10.32 -0.84
N CYS A 96 -6.69 9.83 0.13
CA CYS A 96 -5.79 8.71 -0.07
C CYS A 96 -6.50 7.35 0.04
N THR A 97 -5.97 6.32 -0.59
CA THR A 97 -6.51 4.95 -0.52
C THR A 97 -6.55 4.40 0.90
N CYS A 98 -5.51 4.63 1.69
CA CYS A 98 -5.45 4.22 3.08
C CYS A 98 -6.43 4.98 3.98
N GLY A 99 -6.71 6.26 3.70
CA GLY A 99 -7.67 7.07 4.45
C GLY A 99 -9.13 6.68 4.17
N ASN A 100 -9.48 6.51 2.89
CA ASN A 100 -10.78 5.96 2.49
C ASN A 100 -10.94 4.50 2.96
N GLY A 101 -9.86 3.71 2.91
CA GLY A 101 -9.85 2.34 3.38
C GLY A 101 -10.07 2.21 4.89
N ILE A 102 -9.26 2.86 5.73
CA ILE A 102 -9.31 2.65 7.18
C ILE A 102 -10.42 3.49 7.81
N GLN A 103 -10.31 4.82 7.72
CA GLN A 103 -11.24 5.74 8.38
C GLN A 103 -12.62 5.76 7.68
N GLY A 104 -12.62 5.70 6.36
CA GLY A 104 -13.83 5.74 5.55
C GLY A 104 -14.71 4.50 5.70
N LEU A 105 -14.11 3.30 5.80
CA LEU A 105 -14.85 2.08 6.12
C LEU A 105 -15.28 2.03 7.59
N ALA A 106 -14.44 2.51 8.52
CA ALA A 106 -14.80 2.57 9.95
C ALA A 106 -16.02 3.48 10.22
N SER A 107 -16.23 4.49 9.38
CA SER A 107 -17.42 5.37 9.42
C SER A 107 -18.59 4.86 8.57
N LEU A 108 -18.48 3.66 7.98
CA LEU A 108 -19.45 3.04 7.08
C LEU A 108 -19.93 3.96 5.93
N SER A 109 -19.04 4.80 5.40
CA SER A 109 -19.38 5.70 4.29
C SER A 109 -19.53 4.91 2.97
N PRO A 110 -20.70 4.95 2.31
CA PRO A 110 -20.93 4.25 1.03
C PRO A 110 -19.98 4.72 -0.07
N ALA A 111 -19.67 6.02 -0.10
CA ALA A 111 -18.75 6.60 -1.07
C ALA A 111 -17.32 6.07 -0.89
N SER A 112 -16.91 5.86 0.35
CA SER A 112 -15.56 5.38 0.67
C SER A 112 -15.41 3.88 0.38
N LEU A 113 -16.47 3.10 0.60
CA LEU A 113 -16.55 1.71 0.21
C LEU A 113 -16.47 1.56 -1.33
N ALA A 114 -17.21 2.37 -2.08
CA ALA A 114 -17.13 2.38 -3.55
C ALA A 114 -15.73 2.74 -4.05
N PHE A 115 -15.11 3.78 -3.49
CA PHE A 115 -13.74 4.19 -3.85
C PHE A 115 -12.73 3.05 -3.62
N THR A 116 -12.80 2.41 -2.44
CA THR A 116 -11.89 1.33 -2.06
C THR A 116 -12.07 0.10 -2.96
N LEU A 117 -13.31 -0.29 -3.26
CA LEU A 117 -13.60 -1.41 -4.15
C LEU A 117 -13.11 -1.16 -5.57
N VAL A 118 -13.35 0.04 -6.13
CA VAL A 118 -12.88 0.40 -7.47
C VAL A 118 -11.36 0.41 -7.54
N PHE A 119 -10.70 0.97 -6.52
CA PHE A 119 -9.22 0.96 -6.45
C PHE A 119 -8.66 -0.47 -6.44
N MET A 120 -9.22 -1.34 -5.58
CA MET A 120 -8.78 -2.74 -5.49
C MET A 120 -9.07 -3.53 -6.77
N ALA A 121 -10.24 -3.31 -7.39
CA ALA A 121 -10.59 -3.93 -8.66
C ALA A 121 -9.66 -3.49 -9.80
N ALA A 122 -9.34 -2.20 -9.88
CA ALA A 122 -8.39 -1.67 -10.85
C ALA A 122 -6.98 -2.24 -10.65
N GLY A 123 -6.53 -2.36 -9.39
CA GLY A 123 -5.26 -2.99 -9.06
C GLY A 123 -5.22 -4.47 -9.46
N ALA A 124 -6.28 -5.21 -9.16
CA ALA A 124 -6.41 -6.62 -9.57
C ALA A 124 -6.41 -6.77 -11.10
N ALA A 125 -7.11 -5.89 -11.82
CA ALA A 125 -7.11 -5.87 -13.28
C ALA A 125 -5.73 -5.55 -13.84
N ALA A 126 -5.05 -4.53 -13.30
CA ALA A 126 -3.69 -4.16 -13.72
C ALA A 126 -2.69 -5.30 -13.49
N ALA A 127 -2.82 -6.02 -12.37
CA ALA A 127 -2.01 -7.19 -12.08
C ALA A 127 -2.30 -8.36 -13.02
N ALA A 128 -3.57 -8.61 -13.34
CA ALA A 128 -3.96 -9.68 -14.27
C ALA A 128 -3.52 -9.40 -15.73
N LEU A 129 -3.48 -8.13 -16.13
CA LEU A 129 -3.02 -7.70 -17.45
C LEU A 129 -1.50 -7.59 -17.56
N GLY A 130 -0.80 -7.40 -16.44
CA GLY A 130 0.65 -7.33 -16.39
C GLY A 130 1.25 -8.73 -16.46
N ASP A 131 1.81 -9.10 -17.61
CA ASP A 131 2.50 -10.38 -17.76
C ASP A 131 3.83 -10.37 -16.99
N GLN A 132 3.78 -10.79 -15.71
CA GLN A 132 4.95 -10.90 -14.81
C GLN A 132 5.72 -12.22 -15.00
N SER A 133 5.27 -13.07 -15.93
CA SER A 133 5.76 -14.45 -16.12
C SER A 133 7.27 -14.54 -16.39
N THR A 134 7.85 -13.50 -16.99
CA THR A 134 9.31 -13.43 -17.26
C THR A 134 10.13 -13.24 -15.98
N SER A 135 9.59 -12.59 -14.94
CA SER A 135 10.33 -12.26 -13.70
C SER A 135 10.26 -13.37 -12.64
N LEU A 136 9.31 -14.30 -12.76
CA LEU A 136 9.11 -15.41 -11.81
C LEU A 136 9.80 -16.71 -12.24
N ARG A 137 10.53 -16.70 -13.36
CA ARG A 137 11.26 -17.89 -13.80
C ARG A 137 12.44 -18.10 -12.85
N PRO A 138 12.49 -19.18 -12.05
CA PRO A 138 13.66 -19.45 -11.24
C PRO A 138 14.87 -19.54 -12.18
N THR A 139 15.89 -18.73 -11.90
CA THR A 139 17.21 -18.86 -12.52
C THR A 139 17.63 -20.32 -12.32
N PRO A 140 17.97 -21.06 -13.39
CA PRO A 140 18.51 -22.40 -13.24
C PRO A 140 19.77 -22.26 -12.39
N THR A 141 19.71 -22.71 -11.14
CA THR A 141 20.92 -22.93 -10.36
C THR A 141 21.70 -23.97 -11.16
N ALA A 142 22.77 -23.52 -11.80
CA ALA A 142 23.72 -24.41 -12.43
C ALA A 142 24.23 -25.32 -11.31
N PHE A 143 23.74 -26.56 -11.28
CA PHE A 143 24.30 -27.63 -10.48
C PHE A 143 25.68 -27.90 -11.09
N SER A 144 26.69 -27.19 -10.59
CA SER A 144 28.09 -27.57 -10.80
C SER A 144 28.31 -28.91 -10.08
N PRO A 145 28.91 -29.92 -10.74
CA PRO A 145 29.40 -31.10 -10.05
C PRO A 145 30.52 -30.75 -9.04
#